data_AF-F5VBN0-F1
#
_entry.id   AF-F5VBN0-F1
#
_cell.length_a   1.000
_cell.length_b   1.000
_cell.length_c   1.000
_cell.angle_alpha   90.00
_cell.angle_beta   90.00
_cell.angle_gamma   90.00
#
_symmetry.space_group_name_H-M   'P 1'
#
loop_
_entity.id
_entity.type
_entity.pdbx_description
1 polymer ?
#
loop_
_entity_poly.entity_id
_entity_poly.type
_entity_poly.pdbx_seq_one_letter_code
_entity_poly.pdbx_strand_id
1 'polypeptide(L)'
;MSFKKITIAGAGTLGSQIAFQAAFYGFTVSIWNPHPDRAIRRLNKVQKMYKQEMGITDSDVKRAMKNIVEITNDMEIATKNTEYVIESVPENLEIKGIFYQKM
;
A
#
# COMPACT_ATOMS: atom_id res chain seq x y z
N MET A 1 -10.68 19.66 0.15
CA MET A 1 -9.92 18.89 1.16
C MET A 1 -8.69 18.31 0.48
N SER A 2 -7.47 18.56 0.97
CA SER A 2 -6.25 17.96 0.40
C SER A 2 -5.87 16.74 1.24
N PHE A 3 -6.41 15.57 0.89
CA PHE A 3 -5.90 14.31 1.42
C PHE A 3 -4.50 14.08 0.85
N LYS A 4 -3.53 13.83 1.70
CA LYS A 4 -2.12 13.68 1.29
C LYS A 4 -1.57 12.31 1.60
N LYS A 5 -1.87 11.68 2.76
CA LYS A 5 -1.25 10.40 3.14
C LYS A 5 -2.26 9.32 3.58
N ILE A 6 -2.17 8.16 2.93
CA ILE A 6 -2.96 6.95 3.20
C ILE A 6 -2.02 5.82 3.61
N THR A 7 -2.35 5.08 4.66
CA THR A 7 -1.69 3.80 4.98
C THR A 7 -2.51 2.64 4.44
N ILE A 8 -1.87 1.70 3.78
CA ILE A 8 -2.46 0.42 3.41
C ILE A 8 -1.94 -0.64 4.38
N ALA A 9 -2.84 -1.21 5.19
CA ALA A 9 -2.49 -2.24 6.15
C ALA A 9 -2.70 -3.63 5.55
N GLY A 10 -1.61 -4.30 5.20
CA GLY A 10 -1.60 -5.54 4.44
C GLY A 10 -1.38 -5.25 2.95
N ALA A 11 -0.36 -5.90 2.38
CA ALA A 11 -0.03 -5.81 0.96
C ALA A 11 0.06 -7.20 0.33
N GLY A 12 -1.03 -7.95 0.49
CA GLY A 12 -1.30 -9.18 -0.25
C GLY A 12 -1.79 -8.86 -1.67
N THR A 13 -2.67 -9.70 -2.22
CA THR A 13 -3.19 -9.48 -3.57
C THR A 13 -3.98 -8.17 -3.72
N LEU A 14 -4.92 -7.89 -2.81
CA LEU A 14 -5.75 -6.68 -2.89
C LEU A 14 -4.98 -5.45 -2.40
N GLY A 15 -4.39 -5.51 -1.22
CA GLY A 15 -3.63 -4.39 -0.65
C GLY A 15 -2.53 -3.84 -1.56
N SER A 16 -1.77 -4.68 -2.27
CA SER A 16 -0.77 -4.17 -3.22
C SER A 16 -1.38 -3.46 -4.43
N GLN A 17 -2.56 -3.87 -4.89
CA GLN A 17 -3.26 -3.21 -5.99
C GLN A 17 -3.83 -1.86 -5.53
N ILE A 18 -4.47 -1.83 -4.36
CA ILE A 18 -4.98 -0.59 -3.74
C ILE A 18 -3.82 0.40 -3.53
N ALA A 19 -2.70 -0.07 -2.98
CA ALA A 19 -1.52 0.76 -2.76
C ALA A 19 -0.98 1.37 -4.05
N PHE A 20 -0.80 0.56 -5.10
CA PHE A 20 -0.32 1.04 -6.38
C PHE A 20 -1.31 2.03 -7.03
N GLN A 21 -2.61 1.73 -6.99
CA GLN A 21 -3.65 2.57 -7.56
C GLN A 21 -3.73 3.94 -6.85
N ALA A 22 -3.75 3.95 -5.52
CA ALA A 22 -3.73 5.19 -4.75
C ALA A 22 -2.48 6.03 -5.09
N ALA A 23 -1.31 5.38 -5.12
CA ALA A 23 -0.06 6.06 -5.46
C ALA A 23 -0.05 6.59 -6.91
N PHE A 24 -0.63 5.85 -7.85
CA PHE A 24 -0.78 6.24 -9.26
C PHE A 24 -1.62 7.51 -9.43
N TYR A 25 -2.68 7.66 -8.63
CA TYR A 25 -3.54 8.84 -8.61
C TYR A 25 -3.03 9.98 -7.71
N GLY A 26 -1.80 9.90 -7.22
CA GLY A 26 -1.11 11.02 -6.57
C GLY A 26 -1.20 11.07 -5.05
N PHE A 27 -1.76 10.05 -4.40
CA PHE A 27 -1.75 9.97 -2.94
C PHE A 27 -0.36 9.54 -2.44
N THR A 28 0.12 10.14 -1.35
CA THR A 28 1.28 9.59 -0.62
C THR A 28 0.81 8.32 0.08
N VAL A 29 1.50 7.21 -0.14
CA VAL A 29 1.13 5.90 0.38
C VAL A 29 2.24 5.37 1.29
N SER A 30 1.85 4.95 2.48
CA SER A 30 2.65 4.05 3.32
C SER A 30 1.99 2.68 3.36
N ILE A 31 2.80 1.65 3.55
CA ILE A 31 2.33 0.27 3.61
C ILE A 31 2.81 -0.35 4.91
N TRP A 32 1.86 -0.85 5.69
CA TRP A 32 2.17 -1.77 6.77
C TRP A 32 2.03 -3.21 6.28
N ASN A 33 3.03 -4.05 6.51
CA ASN A 33 2.95 -5.48 6.25
C ASN A 33 3.89 -6.23 7.20
N PRO A 34 3.46 -7.33 7.86
CA PRO A 34 4.36 -8.15 8.66
C PRO A 34 5.58 -8.69 7.89
N HIS A 35 5.50 -8.73 6.56
CA HIS A 35 6.59 -9.14 5.68
C HIS A 35 6.82 -8.11 4.54
N PRO A 36 7.57 -7.03 4.80
CA PRO A 36 7.82 -5.95 3.83
C PRO A 36 8.40 -6.45 2.50
N ASP A 37 9.33 -7.40 2.53
CA ASP A 37 9.91 -7.98 1.30
C ASP A 37 8.86 -8.65 0.40
N ARG A 38 7.84 -9.28 1.00
CA ARG A 38 6.73 -9.87 0.25
C ARG A 38 5.86 -8.80 -0.39
N ALA A 39 5.62 -7.69 0.32
CA ALA A 39 4.91 -6.53 -0.21
C ALA A 39 5.64 -5.91 -1.42
N ILE A 40 6.96 -5.69 -1.31
CA ILE A 40 7.80 -5.17 -2.39
C ILE A 40 7.74 -6.06 -3.63
N ARG A 41 7.91 -7.39 -3.43
CA ARG A 41 7.80 -8.35 -4.53
C ARG A 41 6.43 -8.32 -5.20
N ARG A 42 5.35 -8.11 -4.44
CA ARG A 42 3.99 -8.06 -4.98
C ARG A 42 3.73 -6.76 -5.74
N LEU A 43 4.15 -5.61 -5.22
CA LEU A 43 4.11 -4.33 -5.93
C LEU A 43 4.86 -4.40 -7.27
N ASN A 44 6.03 -5.04 -7.29
CA ASN A 44 6.79 -5.26 -8.52
C ASN A 44 6.03 -6.07 -9.57
N LYS A 45 5.12 -6.97 -9.16
CA LYS A 45 4.22 -7.68 -10.08
C LYS A 45 3.05 -6.80 -10.51
N VAL A 46 2.46 -6.05 -9.59
CA VAL A 46 1.33 -5.14 -9.86
C VAL A 46 1.70 -4.07 -10.88
N GLN A 47 2.86 -3.42 -10.76
CA GLN A 47 3.27 -2.40 -11.72
C GLN A 47 3.44 -2.95 -13.15
N LYS A 48 3.91 -4.20 -13.29
CA LYS A 48 4.06 -4.86 -14.60
C LYS A 48 2.69 -5.17 -15.22
N MET A 49 1.77 -5.68 -14.40
CA MET A 49 0.39 -5.95 -14.79
C MET A 49 -0.33 -4.66 -15.22
N TYR A 50 -0.24 -3.59 -14.43
CA TYR A 50 -0.80 -2.28 -14.78
C TYR A 50 -0.23 -1.73 -16.09
N LYS A 51 1.09 -1.85 -16.30
CA LYS A 51 1.72 -1.44 -17.57
C LYS A 51 1.13 -2.19 -18.77
N GLN A 52 0.90 -3.49 -18.63
CA GLN A 52 0.36 -4.34 -19.69
C GLN A 52 -1.13 -4.13 -19.94
N GLU A 53 -1.94 -4.03 -18.89
CA GLU A 53 -3.40 -4.01 -18.97
C GLU A 53 -3.96 -2.61 -19.19
N MET A 54 -3.34 -1.58 -18.61
CA MET A 54 -3.81 -0.19 -18.67
C MET A 54 -3.04 0.66 -19.70
N GLY A 55 -2.03 0.10 -20.36
CA GLY A 55 -1.23 0.81 -21.37
C GLY A 55 -0.44 2.01 -20.82
N ILE A 56 -0.16 2.04 -19.51
CA ILE A 56 0.55 3.16 -18.87
C ILE A 56 2.05 3.13 -19.19
N THR A 57 2.70 4.29 -19.14
CA THR A 57 4.13 4.39 -19.49
C THR A 57 5.05 4.05 -18.32
N ASP A 58 6.34 3.84 -18.58
CA ASP A 58 7.34 3.68 -17.52
C ASP A 58 7.48 4.92 -16.63
N SER A 59 7.23 6.12 -17.17
CA SER A 59 7.26 7.34 -16.36
C SER A 59 6.05 7.42 -15.43
N ASP A 60 4.88 6.94 -15.85
CA ASP A 60 3.70 6.85 -14.99
C ASP A 60 3.92 5.85 -13.85
N VAL A 61 4.50 4.69 -14.14
CA VAL A 61 4.87 3.70 -13.13
C VAL A 61 5.87 4.28 -12.13
N LYS A 62 6.93 4.94 -12.61
CA LYS A 62 7.92 5.61 -11.74
C LYS A 62 7.28 6.67 -10.86
N ARG A 63 6.34 7.46 -11.39
CA ARG A 63 5.59 8.47 -10.63
C ARG A 63 4.77 7.81 -9.52
N ALA A 64 4.04 6.74 -9.84
CA ALA A 64 3.27 5.98 -8.86
C ALA A 64 4.17 5.40 -7.76
N MET A 65 5.25 4.72 -8.13
CA MET A 65 6.17 4.12 -7.15
C MET A 65 6.84 5.16 -6.25
N LYS A 66 7.14 6.37 -6.76
CA LYS A 66 7.68 7.47 -5.95
C LYS A 66 6.71 7.92 -4.84
N ASN A 67 5.41 7.77 -5.06
CA ASN A 67 4.39 8.14 -4.08
C ASN A 67 4.21 7.06 -3.00
N ILE A 68 4.77 5.85 -3.17
CA ILE A 68 4.88 4.86 -2.09
C ILE A 68 6.16 5.15 -1.31
N VAL A 69 6.00 5.85 -0.18
CA VAL A 69 7.13 6.44 0.56
C VAL A 69 7.65 5.55 1.68
N GLU A 70 6.88 4.53 2.07
CA GLU A 70 7.23 3.66 3.20
C GLU A 70 6.63 2.26 3.03
N ILE A 71 7.40 1.22 3.34
CA ILE A 71 6.94 -0.17 3.39
C ILE A 71 7.62 -0.84 4.59
N THR A 72 6.86 -1.05 5.65
CA THR A 72 7.41 -1.45 6.95
C THR A 72 6.50 -2.46 7.67
N ASN A 73 7.05 -3.17 8.65
CA ASN A 73 6.28 -3.99 9.59
C ASN A 73 6.00 -3.26 10.91
N ASP A 74 6.48 -2.02 11.06
CA ASP A 74 6.26 -1.17 12.21
C ASP A 74 4.99 -0.32 12.01
N MET A 75 4.04 -0.42 12.94
CA MET A 75 2.75 0.26 12.84
C MET A 75 2.88 1.77 13.01
N GLU A 76 3.73 2.23 13.93
CA GLU A 76 3.93 3.66 14.21
C GLU A 76 4.57 4.35 13.00
N ILE A 77 5.58 3.72 12.39
CA ILE A 77 6.23 4.23 11.19
C ILE A 77 5.25 4.28 10.02
N ALA A 78 4.48 3.20 9.80
CA ALA A 78 3.52 3.14 8.70
C ALA A 78 2.44 4.23 8.84
N THR A 79 1.88 4.38 10.04
CA THR A 79 0.74 5.27 10.30
C THR A 79 1.12 6.72 10.59
N LYS A 80 2.41 7.05 10.76
CA LYS A 80 2.86 8.43 11.00
C LYS A 80 2.29 9.44 10.01
N ASN A 81 1.56 10.44 10.50
CA ASN A 81 0.87 11.47 9.71
C ASN A 81 -0.14 10.92 8.68
N THR A 82 -0.71 9.74 8.93
CA THR A 82 -1.73 9.14 8.07
C THR A 82 -3.09 9.73 8.37
N GLU A 83 -3.84 10.05 7.32
CA GLU A 83 -5.22 10.55 7.44
C GLU A 83 -6.25 9.42 7.32
N TYR A 84 -5.96 8.39 6.52
CA TYR A 84 -6.79 7.20 6.38
C TYR A 84 -5.97 5.92 6.35
N VAL A 85 -6.52 4.89 6.99
CA VAL A 85 -6.01 3.53 6.89
C VAL A 85 -7.00 2.70 6.08
N ILE A 86 -6.51 2.04 5.03
CA ILE A 86 -7.27 1.02 4.31
C ILE A 86 -6.75 -0.34 4.76
N GLU A 87 -7.59 -1.06 5.49
CA GLU A 87 -7.28 -2.40 6.00
C GLU A 87 -7.51 -3.46 4.90
N SER A 88 -6.48 -4.25 4.65
CA SER A 88 -6.46 -5.40 3.74
C SER A 88 -5.61 -6.53 4.34
N VAL A 89 -5.74 -6.75 5.66
CA VAL A 89 -5.15 -7.90 6.36
C VAL A 89 -5.98 -9.17 6.08
N PRO A 90 -5.49 -10.38 6.43
CA PRO A 90 -6.25 -11.61 6.21
C PRO A 90 -7.68 -11.58 6.78
N GLU A 91 -8.60 -12.22 6.07
CA GLU A 91 -10.02 -12.32 6.45
C GLU A 91 -10.22 -13.35 7.57
N ASN A 92 -9.66 -13.03 8.74
CA ASN A 92 -9.74 -13.82 9.95
C ASN A 92 -10.00 -12.88 11.13
N LEU A 93 -11.02 -13.20 11.94
CA LEU A 93 -11.50 -12.34 13.02
C LEU A 93 -10.42 -12.07 14.09
N GLU A 94 -9.66 -13.09 14.46
CA GLU A 94 -8.58 -12.95 15.46
C GLU A 94 -7.47 -12.04 14.93
N ILE A 95 -7.04 -12.25 13.68
CA ILE A 95 -6.01 -11.42 13.04
C ILE A 95 -6.45 -9.96 12.93
N LYS A 96 -7.70 -9.70 12.51
CA LYS A 96 -8.25 -8.34 12.45
C LYS A 96 -8.36 -7.73 13.85
N GLY A 97 -8.81 -8.50 14.84
CA GLY A 97 -8.87 -8.06 16.24
C GLY A 97 -7.50 -7.60 16.76
N ILE A 98 -6.46 -8.42 16.54
CA ILE A 98 -5.08 -8.07 16.90
C ILE A 98 -4.59 -6.83 16.13
N PHE A 99 -4.91 -6.71 14.84
CA PHE A 99 -4.53 -5.56 14.03
C PHE A 99 -5.14 -4.26 14.57
N TYR A 100 -6.45 -4.22 14.80
CA TYR A 100 -7.15 -3.02 15.28
C TYR A 100 -6.73 -2.63 16.71
N GLN A 101 -6.30 -3.58 17.54
CA GLN A 101 -5.74 -3.28 18.87
C GLN A 101 -4.33 -2.68 18.83
N LYS A 102 -3.59 -2.89 17.72
CA LYS A 102 -2.24 -2.36 17.52
C LYS A 102 -2.20 -1.00 16.84
N MET A 103 -3.31 -0.55 16.25
CA MET A 103 -3.47 0.80 15.70
C MET A 103 -3.77 1.80 16.80
#